data_AF-A0A969RQJ6-F1
#
_entry.id   AF-A0A969RQJ6-F1
#
_cell.length_a   1.000
_cell.length_b   1.000
_cell.length_c   1.000
_cell.angle_alpha   90.00
_cell.angle_beta   90.00
_cell.angle_gamma   90.00
#
_symmetry.space_group_name_H-M   'P 1'
#
loop_
_entity.id
_entity.type
_entity.pdbx_description
1 polymer ?
#
loop_
_entity_poly.entity_id
_entity_poly.type
_entity_poly.pdbx_seq_one_letter_code
_entity_poly.pdbx_strand_id
1 'polypeptide(L)'
;MKKAVQRFSVLPVIVVCLGILFSWQYAQVPDLSAIPNVDSPIVVMVNESIEPLPQQIDLNQDKIMLGNKLFHDPRLSHNNTVACANCHEIANAGIDHRTHSIGIYGREGAVNVPTIFNSGFHFKQFWDGRAETLEAQIDASIRNPLVMDSSWSEILNKLKRSSEYQTAFGKLYSEGITEDSIKNAIVTFERSLYTPNARFDQFLRGNSDALTDEEKAGYRRFKAYGCVSCHQGILLGGNMFQKFGVFGNYLQDRGNITKADLGRFNVTGKEEDRYAFKVPSLRNVALTSPYFHDGSVKTLHEAVKVMIKYQLGREVSQQDVDLIVQFLRTLTGVLAGDF
;
A
#
# COMPACT_ATOMS: atom_id res chain seq x y z
N MET A 1 62.87 33.45 28.20
CA MET A 1 61.51 33.02 28.66
C MET A 1 60.49 33.76 27.79
N LYS A 2 60.17 33.36 26.53
CA LYS A 2 59.20 32.33 26.05
C LYS A 2 57.96 32.23 26.97
N LYS A 3 56.70 32.46 26.56
CA LYS A 3 56.04 32.45 25.23
C LYS A 3 54.86 33.45 25.19
N ALA A 4 54.64 34.10 24.05
CA ALA A 4 53.39 34.79 23.72
C ALA A 4 52.36 33.77 23.20
N VAL A 5 51.15 33.81 23.75
CA VAL A 5 50.03 32.94 23.35
C VAL A 5 49.28 33.60 22.20
N GLN A 6 49.43 33.07 20.98
CA GLN A 6 48.59 33.41 19.84
C GLN A 6 47.17 32.88 20.08
N ARG A 7 46.19 33.78 20.13
CA ARG A 7 44.77 33.42 20.06
C ARG A 7 44.42 33.08 18.61
N PHE A 8 44.26 31.79 18.32
CA PHE A 8 43.71 31.34 17.06
C PHE A 8 42.20 31.64 17.04
N SER A 9 41.77 32.45 16.07
CA SER A 9 40.36 32.70 15.80
C SER A 9 39.73 31.41 15.27
N VAL A 10 38.79 30.83 16.02
CA VAL A 10 38.12 29.56 15.69
C VAL A 10 37.00 29.74 14.63
N LEU A 11 36.72 31.00 14.27
CA LEU A 11 35.64 31.38 13.36
C LEU A 11 35.80 30.89 11.90
N PRO A 12 37.01 30.81 11.29
CA PRO A 12 37.14 30.38 9.90
C PRO A 12 36.95 28.86 9.73
N VAL A 13 37.29 28.07 10.76
CA VAL A 13 37.24 26.60 10.71
C VAL A 13 35.79 26.10 10.80
N ILE A 14 34.92 26.78 11.54
CA ILE A 14 33.51 26.43 11.68
C ILE A 14 32.74 26.68 10.36
N VAL A 15 33.08 27.74 9.62
CA VAL A 15 32.43 28.06 8.33
C VAL A 15 32.80 27.04 7.25
N VAL A 16 34.04 26.54 7.23
CA VAL A 16 34.47 25.51 6.27
C VAL A 16 33.85 24.13 6.61
N CYS A 17 33.76 23.74 7.88
CA CYS A 17 33.09 22.50 8.26
C CYS A 17 31.58 22.53 7.99
N LEU A 18 30.91 23.66 8.17
CA LEU A 18 29.50 23.83 7.81
C LEU A 18 29.28 23.78 6.29
N GLY A 19 30.18 24.34 5.48
CA GLY A 19 30.12 24.27 4.01
C GLY A 19 30.35 22.86 3.45
N ILE A 20 31.18 22.04 4.10
CA ILE A 20 31.41 20.63 3.72
C ILE A 20 30.24 19.74 4.16
N LEU A 21 29.62 20.02 5.32
CA LEU A 21 28.39 19.33 5.75
C LEU A 21 27.18 19.69 4.86
N PHE A 22 27.07 20.95 4.42
CA PHE A 22 26.00 21.39 3.51
C PHE A 22 26.12 20.78 2.10
N SER A 23 27.34 20.52 1.64
CA SER A 23 27.60 19.88 0.33
C SER A 23 27.44 18.35 0.36
N TRP A 24 27.60 17.71 1.51
CA TRP A 24 27.27 16.29 1.69
C TRP A 24 25.77 16.02 1.82
N GLN A 25 24.99 16.99 2.32
CA GLN A 25 23.54 16.84 2.44
C GLN A 25 22.80 17.02 1.10
N TYR A 26 23.46 17.60 0.08
CA TYR A 26 22.92 17.75 -1.27
C TYR A 26 23.21 16.56 -2.20
N ALA A 27 24.04 15.59 -1.79
CA ALA A 27 24.42 14.43 -2.61
C ALA A 27 23.51 13.20 -2.41
N GLN A 28 22.36 13.36 -1.75
CA GLN A 28 21.38 12.29 -1.50
C GLN A 28 19.96 12.71 -1.91
N VAL A 29 19.81 13.68 -2.81
CA VAL A 29 18.50 13.92 -3.44
C VAL A 29 18.22 12.69 -4.32
N PRO A 30 17.18 11.90 -4.04
CA PRO A 30 16.82 10.77 -4.88
C PRO A 30 16.59 11.27 -6.30
N ASP A 31 17.06 10.50 -7.28
CA ASP A 31 16.86 10.78 -8.69
C ASP A 31 15.35 10.91 -8.98
N LEU A 32 14.91 12.14 -9.26
CA LEU A 32 13.52 12.49 -9.57
C LEU A 32 13.08 11.97 -10.95
N SER A 33 13.98 11.33 -11.72
CA SER A 33 13.65 10.64 -12.97
C SER A 33 12.68 9.45 -12.77
N ALA A 34 12.46 9.00 -11.53
CA ALA A 34 11.54 7.91 -11.18
C ALA A 34 10.09 8.37 -10.90
N ILE A 35 9.77 9.66 -11.01
CA ILE A 35 8.40 10.15 -10.87
C ILE A 35 7.80 10.30 -12.28
N PRO A 36 6.74 9.54 -12.63
CA PRO A 36 6.13 9.65 -13.94
C PRO A 36 5.64 11.08 -14.18
N ASN A 37 5.95 11.61 -15.37
CA ASN A 37 5.57 12.95 -15.79
C ASN A 37 4.05 13.04 -15.94
N VAL A 38 3.38 13.87 -15.13
CA VAL A 38 1.92 14.01 -15.14
C VAL A 38 1.54 15.20 -16.02
N ASP A 39 1.30 14.94 -17.31
CA ASP A 39 0.78 15.95 -18.23
C ASP A 39 -0.73 16.16 -18.03
N SER A 40 -1.11 17.05 -17.11
CA SER A 40 -2.40 17.75 -17.15
C SER A 40 -2.38 18.96 -16.21
N PRO A 41 -2.96 20.11 -16.60
CA PRO A 41 -3.12 21.23 -15.69
C PRO A 41 -4.11 20.81 -14.60
N ILE A 42 -3.56 20.46 -13.43
CA ILE A 42 -4.35 20.18 -12.24
C ILE A 42 -5.04 21.48 -11.86
N VAL A 43 -6.34 21.60 -12.10
CA VAL A 43 -7.17 22.58 -11.37
C VAL A 43 -7.29 22.03 -9.96
N VAL A 44 -6.24 22.24 -9.16
CA VAL A 44 -6.26 21.89 -7.74
C VAL A 44 -7.34 22.77 -7.13
N MET A 45 -8.40 22.13 -6.61
CA MET A 45 -9.27 22.78 -5.64
C MET A 45 -8.36 23.24 -4.49
N VAL A 46 -8.01 24.53 -4.49
CA VAL A 46 -7.05 25.12 -3.55
C VAL A 46 -7.59 24.80 -2.15
N ASN A 47 -6.87 23.97 -1.39
CA ASN A 47 -7.23 23.40 -0.06
C ASN A 47 -7.86 21.98 -0.02
N GLU A 48 -7.63 21.12 -1.02
CA GLU A 48 -8.03 19.70 -0.95
C GLU A 48 -6.90 18.79 -0.45
N SER A 49 -7.21 17.92 0.53
CA SER A 49 -6.28 16.99 1.18
C SER A 49 -6.18 15.63 0.48
N ILE A 50 -7.03 15.40 -0.53
CA ILE A 50 -7.10 14.17 -1.30
C ILE A 50 -6.78 14.47 -2.76
N GLU A 51 -5.96 13.62 -3.35
CA GLU A 51 -5.51 13.77 -4.73
C GLU A 51 -6.07 12.62 -5.58
N PRO A 52 -6.42 12.88 -6.86
CA PRO A 52 -6.85 11.81 -7.76
C PRO A 52 -5.68 10.90 -8.15
N LEU A 53 -5.93 9.61 -8.41
CA LEU A 53 -4.92 8.73 -9.02
C LEU A 53 -4.53 9.24 -10.42
N PRO A 54 -3.30 9.06 -10.91
CA PRO A 54 -2.95 9.39 -12.28
C PRO A 54 -3.87 8.66 -13.28
N GLN A 55 -4.14 9.28 -14.43
CA GLN A 55 -4.95 8.65 -15.48
C GLN A 55 -4.16 7.63 -16.30
N GLN A 56 -2.84 7.79 -16.33
CA GLN A 56 -1.93 6.92 -17.06
C GLN A 56 -0.64 6.74 -16.26
N ILE A 57 -0.08 5.54 -16.31
CA ILE A 57 1.27 5.23 -15.84
C ILE A 57 1.99 4.57 -17.01
N ASP A 58 3.16 5.10 -17.38
CA ASP A 58 3.98 4.50 -18.42
C ASP A 58 4.84 3.37 -17.82
N LEU A 59 4.62 2.16 -18.29
CA LEU A 59 5.29 0.94 -17.84
C LEU A 59 5.54 0.03 -19.05
N ASN A 60 6.66 -0.69 -19.02
CA ASN A 60 7.03 -1.60 -20.08
C ASN A 60 6.04 -2.78 -20.17
N GLN A 61 5.29 -2.84 -21.27
CA GLN A 61 4.22 -3.83 -21.47
C GLN A 61 4.72 -5.28 -21.47
N ASP A 62 5.88 -5.56 -22.08
CA ASP A 62 6.45 -6.91 -22.08
C ASP A 62 6.82 -7.37 -20.65
N LYS A 63 7.31 -6.46 -19.81
CA LYS A 63 7.56 -6.75 -18.38
C LYS A 63 6.28 -6.95 -17.59
N ILE A 64 5.21 -6.20 -17.88
CA ILE A 64 3.89 -6.43 -17.28
C ILE A 64 3.40 -7.84 -17.62
N MET A 65 3.50 -8.26 -18.89
CA MET A 65 3.07 -9.60 -19.31
C MET A 65 3.87 -10.70 -18.61
N LEU A 66 5.19 -10.54 -18.50
CA LEU A 66 6.04 -11.48 -17.76
C LEU A 66 5.70 -11.50 -16.26
N GLY A 67 5.49 -10.32 -15.66
CA GLY A 67 5.09 -10.16 -14.26
C GLY A 67 3.74 -10.81 -13.97
N ASN A 68 2.75 -10.57 -14.81
CA ASN A 68 1.43 -11.20 -14.73
C ASN A 68 1.53 -12.72 -14.75
N LYS A 69 2.36 -13.25 -15.65
CA LYS A 69 2.60 -14.68 -15.73
C LYS A 69 3.21 -15.23 -14.43
N LEU A 70 4.25 -14.58 -13.90
CA LEU A 70 4.88 -14.98 -12.65
C LEU A 70 3.93 -14.88 -11.45
N PHE A 71 3.11 -13.83 -11.40
CA PHE A 71 2.10 -13.61 -10.35
C PHE A 71 1.07 -14.75 -10.26
N HIS A 72 0.79 -15.40 -11.39
CA HIS A 72 -0.11 -16.55 -11.49
C HIS A 72 0.63 -17.90 -11.49
N ASP A 73 1.95 -17.93 -11.37
CA ASP A 73 2.73 -19.16 -11.47
C ASP A 73 2.95 -19.82 -10.10
N PRO A 74 2.34 -21.00 -9.84
CA PRO A 74 2.46 -21.63 -8.54
C PRO A 74 3.87 -22.19 -8.30
N ARG A 75 4.74 -22.27 -9.32
CA ARG A 75 6.14 -22.71 -9.15
C ARG A 75 6.96 -21.78 -8.24
N LEU A 76 6.44 -20.59 -7.93
CA LEU A 76 7.03 -19.72 -6.92
C LEU A 76 6.89 -20.28 -5.49
N SER A 77 5.88 -21.11 -5.19
CA SER A 77 5.77 -21.80 -3.90
C SER A 77 6.58 -23.09 -3.85
N HIS A 78 6.92 -23.55 -2.65
CA HIS A 78 7.79 -24.72 -2.45
C HIS A 78 7.27 -25.98 -3.17
N ASN A 79 6.00 -26.31 -2.97
CA ASN A 79 5.34 -27.50 -3.50
C ASN A 79 4.62 -27.27 -4.85
N ASN A 80 4.79 -26.10 -5.47
CA ASN A 80 4.15 -25.71 -6.72
C ASN A 80 2.60 -25.66 -6.69
N THR A 81 1.99 -25.32 -5.55
CA THR A 81 0.51 -25.26 -5.42
C THR A 81 -0.05 -23.87 -5.14
N VAL A 82 0.77 -22.86 -4.84
CA VAL A 82 0.30 -21.52 -4.46
C VAL A 82 1.01 -20.45 -5.30
N ALA A 83 0.24 -19.55 -5.88
CA ALA A 83 0.66 -18.34 -6.56
C ALA A 83 0.12 -17.10 -5.83
N CYS A 84 0.64 -15.91 -6.15
CA CYS A 84 0.14 -14.64 -5.60
C CYS A 84 -1.37 -14.47 -5.87
N ALA A 85 -1.79 -14.86 -7.07
CA ALA A 85 -3.18 -14.80 -7.52
C ALA A 85 -4.17 -15.66 -6.71
N ASN A 86 -3.73 -16.62 -5.90
CA ASN A 86 -4.64 -17.41 -5.05
C ASN A 86 -5.23 -16.59 -3.89
N CYS A 87 -4.52 -15.56 -3.42
CA CYS A 87 -4.98 -14.68 -2.35
C CYS A 87 -5.34 -13.28 -2.88
N HIS A 88 -4.70 -12.86 -3.96
CA HIS A 88 -4.90 -11.56 -4.59
C HIS A 88 -5.61 -11.71 -5.94
N GLU A 89 -6.86 -12.14 -5.91
CA GLU A 89 -7.63 -12.45 -7.12
C GLU A 89 -8.02 -11.17 -7.88
N ILE A 90 -7.43 -10.97 -9.06
CA ILE A 90 -7.63 -9.75 -9.88
C ILE A 90 -9.11 -9.52 -10.20
N ALA A 91 -9.83 -10.58 -10.56
CA ALA A 91 -11.26 -10.53 -10.87
C ALA A 91 -12.13 -10.13 -9.66
N ASN A 92 -11.65 -10.32 -8.44
CA ASN A 92 -12.36 -10.05 -7.20
C ASN A 92 -11.73 -8.87 -6.44
N ALA A 93 -11.47 -7.78 -7.16
CA ALA A 93 -10.88 -6.54 -6.63
C ALA A 93 -9.56 -6.77 -5.88
N GLY A 94 -8.78 -7.79 -6.27
CA GLY A 94 -7.44 -8.04 -5.76
C GLY A 94 -7.39 -8.72 -4.39
N ILE A 95 -8.47 -9.36 -3.95
CA ILE A 95 -8.58 -10.12 -2.69
C ILE A 95 -9.34 -11.44 -2.89
N ASP A 96 -9.29 -12.33 -1.90
CA ASP A 96 -9.99 -13.63 -1.89
C ASP A 96 -11.33 -13.63 -1.12
N HIS A 97 -11.73 -12.47 -0.57
CA HIS A 97 -12.91 -12.28 0.28
C HIS A 97 -12.99 -13.15 1.55
N ARG A 98 -11.87 -13.76 1.96
CA ARG A 98 -11.81 -14.55 3.19
C ARG A 98 -11.44 -13.65 4.37
N THR A 99 -11.82 -14.06 5.57
CA THR A 99 -11.31 -13.45 6.81
C THR A 99 -9.80 -13.60 6.85
N HIS A 100 -9.28 -14.81 6.60
CA HIS A 100 -7.86 -15.06 6.37
C HIS A 100 -7.65 -15.95 5.15
N SER A 101 -6.63 -15.65 4.37
CA SER A 101 -6.27 -16.41 3.18
C SER A 101 -5.70 -17.78 3.51
N ILE A 102 -5.84 -18.72 2.57
CA ILE A 102 -5.28 -20.06 2.67
C ILE A 102 -4.04 -20.16 1.81
N GLY A 103 -2.89 -20.39 2.44
CA GLY A 103 -1.62 -20.60 1.76
C GLY A 103 -1.27 -22.08 1.62
N ILE A 104 0.03 -22.33 1.49
CA ILE A 104 0.59 -23.65 1.23
C ILE A 104 0.19 -24.67 2.32
N TYR A 105 -0.04 -25.91 1.90
CA TYR A 105 -0.54 -27.01 2.74
C TYR A 105 -1.90 -26.75 3.41
N GLY A 106 -2.69 -25.81 2.89
CA GLY A 106 -3.98 -25.45 3.49
C GLY A 106 -3.85 -24.65 4.79
N ARG A 107 -2.68 -24.06 5.05
CA ARG A 107 -2.44 -23.25 6.25
C ARG A 107 -3.15 -21.91 6.13
N GLU A 108 -3.82 -21.51 7.20
CA GLU A 108 -4.49 -20.21 7.26
C GLU A 108 -3.49 -19.09 7.64
N GLY A 109 -3.63 -17.94 6.98
CA GLY A 109 -2.89 -16.72 7.31
C GLY A 109 -3.31 -16.12 8.66
N ALA A 110 -2.62 -15.06 9.07
CA ALA A 110 -2.86 -14.39 10.35
C ALA A 110 -3.63 -13.07 10.24
N VAL A 111 -3.85 -12.58 9.02
CA VAL A 111 -4.51 -11.30 8.71
C VAL A 111 -5.33 -11.42 7.43
N ASN A 112 -6.34 -10.57 7.29
CA ASN A 112 -7.05 -10.36 6.05
C ASN A 112 -6.11 -9.80 4.98
N VAL A 113 -6.23 -10.31 3.76
CA VAL A 113 -5.40 -9.91 2.64
C VAL A 113 -5.82 -8.52 2.13
N PRO A 114 -4.93 -7.51 2.14
CA PRO A 114 -5.25 -6.23 1.53
C PRO A 114 -5.26 -6.37 0.00
N THR A 115 -6.08 -5.56 -0.67
CA THR A 115 -6.11 -5.54 -2.14
C THR A 115 -4.73 -5.26 -2.74
N ILE A 116 -4.40 -5.95 -3.84
CA ILE A 116 -3.21 -5.65 -4.64
C ILE A 116 -3.36 -4.36 -5.45
N PHE A 117 -4.59 -3.93 -5.72
CA PHE A 117 -4.84 -2.73 -6.52
C PHE A 117 -4.31 -1.47 -5.83
N ASN A 118 -3.61 -0.65 -6.59
CA ASN A 118 -2.95 0.58 -6.16
C ASN A 118 -1.83 0.38 -5.11
N SER A 119 -1.38 -0.86 -4.87
CA SER A 119 -0.32 -1.17 -3.90
C SER A 119 1.02 -0.49 -4.21
N GLY A 120 1.27 -0.19 -5.49
CA GLY A 120 2.42 0.58 -5.98
C GLY A 120 2.51 2.01 -5.44
N PHE A 121 1.42 2.57 -4.90
CA PHE A 121 1.38 3.91 -4.33
C PHE A 121 1.51 3.93 -2.79
N HIS A 122 1.59 2.77 -2.13
CA HIS A 122 1.79 2.75 -0.68
C HIS A 122 3.22 3.19 -0.31
N PHE A 123 3.36 3.94 0.78
CA PHE A 123 4.69 4.28 1.32
C PHE A 123 5.41 3.06 1.94
N LYS A 124 4.64 2.07 2.41
CA LYS A 124 5.09 0.80 3.00
C LYS A 124 4.05 -0.29 2.76
N GLN A 125 4.48 -1.55 2.72
CA GLN A 125 3.64 -2.71 2.45
C GLN A 125 3.30 -3.50 3.72
N PHE A 126 2.24 -4.33 3.63
CA PHE A 126 1.56 -5.01 4.74
C PHE A 126 0.83 -4.07 5.73
N TRP A 127 -0.03 -4.65 6.57
CA TRP A 127 -0.79 -3.94 7.61
C TRP A 127 0.09 -3.32 8.70
N ASP A 128 1.19 -3.97 9.07
CA ASP A 128 2.16 -3.48 10.08
C ASP A 128 3.26 -2.60 9.47
N GLY A 129 3.30 -2.49 8.13
CA GLY A 129 4.30 -1.72 7.40
C GLY A 129 5.72 -2.28 7.55
N ARG A 130 5.87 -3.60 7.66
CA ARG A 130 7.18 -4.25 7.85
C ARG A 130 8.05 -4.31 6.59
N ALA A 131 7.47 -4.10 5.41
CA ALA A 131 8.20 -4.09 4.15
C ALA A 131 8.22 -2.66 3.57
N GLU A 132 9.42 -2.16 3.29
CA GLU A 132 9.63 -0.80 2.75
C GLU A 132 9.19 -0.68 1.29
N THR A 133 9.27 -1.76 0.52
CA THR A 133 8.96 -1.78 -0.92
C THR A 133 8.15 -3.02 -1.30
N LEU A 134 7.62 -3.05 -2.54
CA LEU A 134 6.95 -4.24 -3.08
C LEU A 134 7.94 -5.40 -3.27
N GLU A 135 9.18 -5.13 -3.67
CA GLU A 135 10.23 -6.14 -3.78
C GLU A 135 10.51 -6.82 -2.42
N ALA A 136 10.54 -6.04 -1.33
CA ALA A 136 10.67 -6.57 0.02
C ALA A 136 9.41 -7.33 0.48
N GLN A 137 8.22 -6.91 0.03
CA GLN A 137 6.95 -7.59 0.30
C GLN A 137 6.93 -8.98 -0.35
N ILE A 138 7.38 -9.09 -1.60
CA ILE A 138 7.49 -10.35 -2.35
C ILE A 138 8.43 -11.31 -1.61
N ASP A 139 9.59 -10.82 -1.17
CA ASP A 139 10.54 -11.62 -0.37
C ASP A 139 9.91 -12.21 0.88
N ALA A 140 9.23 -11.35 1.64
CA ALA A 140 8.59 -11.76 2.88
C ALA A 140 7.46 -12.79 2.62
N SER A 141 6.73 -12.67 1.52
CA SER A 141 5.64 -13.58 1.17
C SER A 141 6.15 -14.94 0.68
N ILE A 142 7.19 -14.95 -0.17
CA ILE A 142 7.82 -16.18 -0.68
C ILE A 142 8.37 -17.03 0.48
N ARG A 143 9.04 -16.39 1.45
CA ARG A 143 9.66 -17.07 2.59
C ARG A 143 8.69 -17.44 3.70
N ASN A 144 7.45 -16.96 3.66
CA ASN A 144 6.51 -17.17 4.76
C ASN A 144 5.97 -18.62 4.73
N PRO A 145 6.14 -19.40 5.81
CA PRO A 145 5.69 -20.80 5.88
C PRO A 145 4.17 -20.98 5.88
N LEU A 146 3.40 -19.90 6.11
CA LEU A 146 1.95 -19.89 6.00
C LEU A 146 1.46 -19.52 4.59
N VAL A 147 2.34 -19.03 3.71
CA VAL A 147 1.96 -18.53 2.38
C VAL A 147 2.57 -19.41 1.29
N MET A 148 3.88 -19.31 1.05
CA MET A 148 4.55 -20.00 -0.07
C MET A 148 5.67 -20.96 0.36
N ASP A 149 6.19 -20.81 1.58
CA ASP A 149 7.22 -21.65 2.21
C ASP A 149 8.46 -21.95 1.35
N SER A 150 8.82 -21.02 0.46
CA SER A 150 9.79 -21.22 -0.61
C SER A 150 11.07 -20.41 -0.37
N SER A 151 12.08 -20.64 -1.22
CA SER A 151 13.31 -19.85 -1.23
C SER A 151 13.71 -19.44 -2.65
N TRP A 152 14.47 -18.35 -2.79
CA TRP A 152 14.94 -17.89 -4.09
C TRP A 152 15.79 -18.93 -4.81
N SER A 153 16.61 -19.70 -4.08
CA SER A 153 17.37 -20.83 -4.65
C SER A 153 16.45 -21.86 -5.31
N GLU A 154 15.34 -22.22 -4.67
CA GLU A 154 14.35 -23.16 -5.23
C GLU A 154 13.65 -22.56 -6.45
N ILE A 155 13.20 -21.31 -6.35
CA ILE A 155 12.52 -20.60 -7.44
C ILE A 155 13.43 -20.53 -8.66
N LEU A 156 14.68 -20.07 -8.49
CA LEU A 156 15.65 -19.97 -9.58
C LEU A 156 15.90 -21.33 -10.22
N ASN A 157 16.03 -22.41 -9.44
CA ASN A 157 16.19 -23.77 -9.97
C ASN A 157 14.98 -24.24 -10.79
N LYS A 158 13.76 -23.86 -10.40
CA LYS A 158 12.53 -24.19 -11.13
C LYS A 158 12.43 -23.38 -12.42
N LEU A 159 12.58 -22.06 -12.34
CA LEU A 159 12.39 -21.15 -13.48
C LEU A 159 13.50 -21.30 -14.53
N LYS A 160 14.76 -21.53 -14.13
CA LYS A 160 15.88 -21.77 -15.07
C LYS A 160 15.75 -23.06 -15.88
N ARG A 161 14.87 -24.00 -15.49
CA ARG A 161 14.57 -25.21 -16.28
C ARG A 161 13.44 -25.00 -17.29
N SER A 162 12.75 -23.87 -17.24
CA SER A 162 11.68 -23.52 -18.16
C SER A 162 12.28 -22.80 -19.37
N SER A 163 12.29 -23.44 -20.54
CA SER A 163 12.73 -22.81 -21.80
C SER A 163 11.95 -21.53 -22.09
N GLU A 164 10.65 -21.52 -21.78
CA GLU A 164 9.79 -20.36 -21.94
C GLU A 164 10.23 -19.16 -21.09
N TYR A 165 10.63 -19.39 -19.82
CA TYR A 165 11.16 -18.31 -18.99
C TYR A 165 12.57 -17.89 -19.42
N GLN A 166 13.42 -18.83 -19.83
CA GLN A 166 14.73 -18.48 -20.37
C GLN A 166 14.61 -17.52 -21.56
N THR A 167 13.70 -17.79 -22.49
CA THR A 167 13.40 -16.91 -23.63
C THR A 167 12.82 -15.57 -23.18
N ALA A 168 11.80 -15.58 -22.32
CA ALA A 168 11.13 -14.35 -21.88
C ALA A 168 12.08 -13.41 -21.12
N PHE A 169 12.87 -13.94 -20.18
CA PHE A 169 13.85 -13.15 -19.45
C PHE A 169 15.03 -12.72 -20.33
N GLY A 170 15.54 -13.58 -21.21
CA GLY A 170 16.63 -13.23 -22.13
C GLY A 170 16.30 -12.09 -23.09
N LYS A 171 15.00 -11.87 -23.39
CA LYS A 171 14.53 -10.72 -24.19
C LYS A 171 14.52 -9.41 -23.37
N LEU A 172 14.22 -9.48 -22.07
CA LEU A 172 13.87 -8.32 -21.24
C LEU A 172 14.94 -7.90 -20.23
N TYR A 173 15.87 -8.79 -19.89
CA TYR A 173 16.87 -8.62 -18.86
C TYR A 173 18.21 -9.18 -19.35
N SER A 174 19.25 -8.35 -19.37
CA SER A 174 20.60 -8.73 -19.82
C SER A 174 21.21 -9.87 -19.00
N GLU A 175 20.88 -9.91 -17.72
CA GLU A 175 21.31 -10.89 -16.72
C GLU A 175 20.47 -12.17 -16.75
N GLY A 176 19.41 -12.21 -17.56
CA GLY A 176 18.48 -13.34 -17.63
C GLY A 176 17.68 -13.53 -16.34
N ILE A 177 17.54 -14.79 -15.90
CA ILE A 177 16.73 -15.15 -14.71
C ILE A 177 17.57 -14.98 -13.44
N THR A 178 17.23 -13.95 -12.67
CA THR A 178 17.81 -13.58 -11.37
C THR A 178 16.69 -13.26 -10.38
N GLU A 179 17.02 -13.22 -9.08
CA GLU A 179 16.06 -12.80 -8.06
C GLU A 179 15.52 -11.38 -8.35
N ASP A 180 16.41 -10.45 -8.69
CA ASP A 180 16.06 -9.06 -8.97
C ASP A 180 15.20 -8.90 -10.23
N SER A 181 15.51 -9.62 -11.31
CA SER A 181 14.69 -9.55 -12.53
C SER A 181 13.29 -10.15 -12.32
N ILE A 182 13.17 -11.23 -11.53
CA ILE A 182 11.88 -11.83 -11.18
C ILE A 182 11.04 -10.83 -10.36
N LYS A 183 11.61 -10.25 -9.30
CA LYS A 183 10.92 -9.22 -8.51
C LYS A 183 10.55 -8.03 -9.37
N ASN A 184 11.47 -7.54 -10.19
CA ASN A 184 11.20 -6.40 -11.07
C ASN A 184 10.02 -6.66 -12.00
N ALA A 185 9.92 -7.84 -12.60
CA ALA A 185 8.80 -8.20 -13.46
C ALA A 185 7.48 -8.22 -12.66
N ILE A 186 7.43 -8.91 -11.53
CA ILE A 186 6.24 -8.99 -10.68
C ILE A 186 5.81 -7.60 -10.20
N VAL A 187 6.73 -6.80 -9.66
CA VAL A 187 6.43 -5.44 -9.19
C VAL A 187 5.99 -4.52 -10.34
N THR A 188 6.53 -4.70 -11.55
CA THR A 188 6.08 -3.93 -12.72
C THR A 188 4.62 -4.26 -13.03
N PHE A 189 4.22 -5.53 -12.93
CA PHE A 189 2.81 -5.92 -13.02
C PHE A 189 1.97 -5.36 -11.87
N GLU A 190 2.42 -5.46 -10.61
CA GLU A 190 1.67 -4.90 -9.47
C GLU A 190 1.46 -3.38 -9.59
N ARG A 191 2.46 -2.64 -10.11
CA ARG A 191 2.35 -1.20 -10.39
C ARG A 191 1.40 -0.89 -11.55
N SER A 192 1.18 -1.82 -12.48
CA SER A 192 0.18 -1.66 -13.53
C SER A 192 -1.25 -1.91 -13.04
N LEU A 193 -1.43 -2.56 -11.89
CA LEU A 193 -2.72 -2.77 -11.23
C LEU A 193 -3.15 -1.53 -10.44
N TYR A 194 -3.29 -0.39 -11.11
CA TYR A 194 -3.93 0.81 -10.54
C TYR A 194 -5.34 0.98 -11.10
N THR A 195 -6.18 1.72 -10.38
CA THR A 195 -7.62 1.83 -10.70
C THR A 195 -8.03 3.28 -10.95
N PRO A 196 -7.73 3.83 -12.14
CA PRO A 196 -8.04 5.22 -12.46
C PRO A 196 -9.54 5.43 -12.65
N ASN A 197 -9.93 6.68 -12.91
CA ASN A 197 -11.29 7.07 -13.33
C ASN A 197 -12.42 6.73 -12.35
N ALA A 198 -12.10 6.55 -11.06
CA ALA A 198 -13.12 6.57 -10.01
C ALA A 198 -13.95 7.86 -10.12
N ARG A 199 -15.27 7.79 -9.86
CA ARG A 199 -16.14 8.98 -9.86
C ARG A 199 -15.61 10.06 -8.89
N PHE A 200 -15.02 9.59 -7.78
CA PHE A 200 -14.09 10.29 -6.89
C PHE A 200 -13.15 11.26 -7.60
N ASP A 201 -12.28 10.64 -8.39
CA ASP A 201 -11.18 11.29 -9.06
C ASP A 201 -11.63 12.17 -10.22
N GLN A 202 -12.78 11.87 -10.84
CA GLN A 202 -13.39 12.75 -11.85
C GLN A 202 -13.89 14.05 -11.21
N PHE A 203 -14.54 13.96 -10.05
CA PHE A 203 -14.97 15.11 -9.28
C PHE A 203 -13.79 15.98 -8.83
N LEU A 204 -12.70 15.37 -8.34
CA LEU A 204 -11.48 16.09 -7.98
C LEU A 204 -10.81 16.82 -9.15
N ARG A 205 -11.04 16.37 -10.39
CA ARG A 205 -10.59 17.02 -11.62
C ARG A 205 -11.54 18.10 -12.15
N GLY A 206 -12.59 18.44 -11.41
CA GLY A 206 -13.53 19.50 -11.76
C GLY A 206 -14.81 19.04 -12.46
N ASN A 207 -15.03 17.74 -12.66
CA ASN A 207 -16.33 17.23 -13.12
C ASN A 207 -17.31 17.21 -11.94
N SER A 208 -17.98 18.33 -11.68
CA SER A 208 -18.93 18.47 -10.57
C SER A 208 -20.09 17.46 -10.61
N ASP A 209 -20.42 16.96 -11.80
CA ASP A 209 -21.57 16.09 -12.04
C ASP A 209 -21.21 14.61 -11.90
N ALA A 210 -19.93 14.29 -11.71
CA ALA A 210 -19.48 12.92 -11.44
C ALA A 210 -20.10 12.35 -10.14
N LEU A 211 -20.46 13.23 -9.19
CA LEU A 211 -21.09 12.88 -7.92
C LEU A 211 -22.51 13.45 -7.79
N THR A 212 -23.39 12.65 -7.20
CA THR A 212 -24.70 13.08 -6.71
C THR A 212 -24.58 14.01 -5.50
N ASP A 213 -25.68 14.67 -5.12
CA ASP A 213 -25.69 15.56 -3.96
C ASP A 213 -25.53 14.81 -2.64
N GLU A 214 -26.06 13.58 -2.55
CA GLU A 214 -25.88 12.67 -1.42
C GLU A 214 -24.43 12.21 -1.28
N GLU A 215 -23.75 11.88 -2.38
CA GLU A 215 -22.33 11.51 -2.35
C GLU A 215 -21.44 12.71 -1.98
N LYS A 216 -21.75 13.91 -2.49
CA LYS A 216 -21.10 15.15 -2.06
C LYS A 216 -21.36 15.43 -0.57
N ALA A 217 -22.58 15.17 -0.08
CA ALA A 217 -22.90 15.28 1.34
C ALA A 217 -22.13 14.25 2.18
N GLY A 218 -22.03 13.01 1.70
CA GLY A 218 -21.19 11.95 2.28
C GLY A 218 -19.73 12.37 2.40
N TYR A 219 -19.18 12.99 1.37
CA TYR A 219 -17.82 13.50 1.40
C TYR A 219 -17.65 14.63 2.43
N ARG A 220 -18.61 15.56 2.51
CA ARG A 220 -18.62 16.59 3.56
C ARG A 220 -18.68 15.99 4.96
N ARG A 221 -19.47 14.93 5.18
CA ARG A 221 -19.54 14.20 6.46
C ARG A 221 -18.23 13.52 6.78
N PHE A 222 -17.64 12.80 5.83
CA PHE A 222 -16.32 12.17 5.97
C PHE A 222 -15.26 13.17 6.45
N LYS A 223 -15.24 14.37 5.86
CA LYS A 223 -14.39 15.48 6.33
C LYS A 223 -14.75 15.98 7.73
N ALA A 224 -16.03 16.27 7.98
CA ALA A 224 -16.50 16.85 9.23
C ALA A 224 -16.32 15.94 10.46
N TYR A 225 -16.41 14.62 10.28
CA TYR A 225 -16.08 13.66 11.34
C TYR A 225 -14.58 13.62 11.62
N GLY A 226 -13.73 13.92 10.62
CA GLY A 226 -12.28 13.96 10.76
C GLY A 226 -11.54 12.80 10.09
N CYS A 227 -12.22 12.01 9.25
CA CYS A 227 -11.63 10.83 8.60
C CYS A 227 -10.41 11.19 7.73
N VAL A 228 -10.44 12.36 7.09
CA VAL A 228 -9.33 12.90 6.26
C VAL A 228 -8.05 13.18 7.04
N SER A 229 -8.07 13.21 8.37
CA SER A 229 -6.83 13.33 9.16
C SER A 229 -5.89 12.14 8.97
N CYS A 230 -6.43 10.97 8.66
CA CYS A 230 -5.68 9.73 8.42
C CYS A 230 -5.85 9.23 6.98
N HIS A 231 -7.04 9.38 6.40
CA HIS A 231 -7.37 8.92 5.06
C HIS A 231 -7.27 10.07 4.05
N GLN A 232 -6.03 10.46 3.74
CA GLN A 232 -5.69 11.57 2.84
C GLN A 232 -4.74 11.14 1.72
N GLY A 233 -4.42 12.09 0.84
CA GLY A 233 -3.49 11.90 -0.26
C GLY A 233 -4.05 11.03 -1.37
N ILE A 234 -3.17 10.58 -2.26
CA ILE A 234 -3.56 9.89 -3.48
C ILE A 234 -4.32 8.58 -3.25
N LEU A 235 -4.18 7.92 -2.09
CA LEU A 235 -4.86 6.65 -1.77
C LEU A 235 -5.99 6.79 -0.75
N LEU A 236 -6.26 7.99 -0.24
CA LEU A 236 -7.12 8.20 0.92
C LEU A 236 -6.69 7.27 2.09
N GLY A 237 -5.39 7.31 2.40
CA GLY A 237 -4.73 6.38 3.32
C GLY A 237 -3.44 5.83 2.70
N GLY A 238 -2.93 4.74 3.26
CA GLY A 238 -1.78 4.03 2.69
C GLY A 238 -0.45 4.79 2.76
N ASN A 239 -0.37 5.88 3.53
CA ASN A 239 0.78 6.79 3.60
C ASN A 239 1.20 7.16 5.03
N MET A 240 0.55 6.60 6.06
CA MET A 240 0.94 6.78 7.45
C MET A 240 0.53 5.61 8.34
N PHE A 241 1.03 5.62 9.58
CA PHE A 241 0.60 4.73 10.65
C PHE A 241 -0.35 5.43 11.61
N GLN A 242 -1.30 4.68 12.16
CA GLN A 242 -2.15 5.16 13.23
C GLN A 242 -2.51 4.00 14.17
N LYS A 243 -2.66 4.30 15.46
CA LYS A 243 -3.19 3.37 16.45
C LYS A 243 -4.63 3.03 16.13
N PHE A 244 -4.98 1.75 16.06
CA PHE A 244 -6.36 1.32 15.98
C PHE A 244 -6.94 1.28 17.39
N GLY A 245 -7.81 2.25 17.68
CA GLY A 245 -8.38 2.53 18.98
C GLY A 245 -7.73 3.73 19.67
N VAL A 246 -7.81 4.93 19.07
CA VAL A 246 -7.27 6.16 19.67
C VAL A 246 -8.11 6.61 20.87
N PHE A 247 -9.44 6.57 20.74
CA PHE A 247 -10.39 7.03 21.76
C PHE A 247 -11.12 5.89 22.49
N GLY A 248 -10.85 4.65 22.12
CA GLY A 248 -11.39 3.46 22.79
C GLY A 248 -10.63 2.21 22.36
N ASN A 249 -10.72 1.12 23.12
CA ASN A 249 -9.95 -0.09 22.84
C ASN A 249 -10.75 -1.10 22.00
N TYR A 250 -10.81 -0.88 20.68
CA TYR A 250 -11.52 -1.76 19.74
C TYR A 250 -11.08 -3.22 19.88
N LEU A 251 -9.77 -3.48 19.97
CA LEU A 251 -9.23 -4.84 20.02
C LEU A 251 -9.64 -5.58 21.30
N GLN A 252 -9.75 -4.86 22.42
CA GLN A 252 -10.25 -5.42 23.67
C GLN A 252 -11.76 -5.67 23.62
N ASP A 253 -12.54 -4.73 23.08
CA ASP A 253 -13.99 -4.87 22.94
C ASP A 253 -14.37 -5.99 21.96
N ARG A 254 -13.63 -6.13 20.86
CA ARG A 254 -13.73 -7.24 19.90
C ARG A 254 -13.37 -8.58 20.56
N GLY A 255 -12.45 -8.56 21.52
CA GLY A 255 -11.92 -9.75 22.18
C GLY A 255 -10.97 -10.56 21.28
N ASN A 256 -10.56 -11.74 21.77
CA ASN A 256 -9.68 -12.68 21.06
C ASN A 256 -8.41 -12.05 20.48
N ILE A 257 -7.70 -11.25 21.29
CA ILE A 257 -6.47 -10.57 20.86
C ILE A 257 -5.41 -11.62 20.50
N THR A 258 -4.90 -11.52 19.28
CA THR A 258 -3.87 -12.37 18.68
C THR A 258 -2.54 -11.61 18.60
N LYS A 259 -1.48 -12.30 18.18
CA LYS A 259 -0.19 -11.66 17.89
C LYS A 259 -0.31 -10.63 16.75
N ALA A 260 -1.12 -10.90 15.73
CA ALA A 260 -1.31 -10.00 14.60
C ALA A 260 -1.89 -8.64 15.03
N ASP A 261 -2.74 -8.66 16.06
CA ASP A 261 -3.36 -7.44 16.61
C ASP A 261 -2.34 -6.46 17.19
N LEU A 262 -1.16 -6.92 17.62
CA LEU A 262 -0.10 -6.02 18.11
C LEU A 262 0.42 -5.05 17.03
N GLY A 263 0.15 -5.35 15.75
CA GLY A 263 0.46 -4.47 14.63
C GLY A 263 1.95 -4.16 14.52
N ARG A 264 2.26 -2.88 14.37
CA ARG A 264 3.62 -2.36 14.16
C ARG A 264 4.57 -2.64 15.32
N PHE A 265 4.07 -2.86 16.54
CA PHE A 265 4.88 -3.35 17.66
C PHE A 265 5.64 -4.64 17.32
N ASN A 266 5.05 -5.54 16.51
CA ASN A 266 5.74 -6.77 16.07
C ASN A 266 6.98 -6.49 15.21
N VAL A 267 7.08 -5.28 14.65
CA VAL A 267 8.19 -4.83 13.79
C VAL A 267 9.21 -4.03 14.60
N THR A 268 8.74 -3.15 15.47
CA THR A 268 9.61 -2.16 16.14
C THR A 268 9.97 -2.52 17.58
N GLY A 269 9.17 -3.34 18.25
CA GLY A 269 9.28 -3.66 19.68
C GLY A 269 8.97 -2.48 20.61
N LYS A 270 8.49 -1.34 20.07
CA LYS A 270 8.24 -0.11 20.82
C LYS A 270 6.81 -0.03 21.28
N GLU A 271 6.60 0.22 22.58
CA GLU A 271 5.25 0.23 23.17
C GLU A 271 4.32 1.28 22.54
N GLU A 272 4.87 2.41 22.10
CA GLU A 272 4.10 3.44 21.38
C GLU A 272 3.52 2.97 20.04
N ASP A 273 4.10 1.93 19.43
CA ASP A 273 3.62 1.31 18.18
C ASP A 273 2.64 0.16 18.44
N ARG A 274 2.30 -0.14 19.69
CA ARG A 274 1.34 -1.21 20.01
C ARG A 274 -0.04 -0.84 19.49
N TYR A 275 -0.59 -1.77 18.69
CA TYR A 275 -1.86 -1.62 17.98
C TYR A 275 -1.84 -0.54 16.88
N ALA A 276 -0.65 -0.07 16.48
CA ALA A 276 -0.51 0.79 15.31
C ALA A 276 -0.46 -0.02 14.03
N PHE A 277 -1.19 0.46 13.02
CA PHE A 277 -1.26 -0.16 11.69
C PHE A 277 -1.08 0.91 10.63
N LYS A 278 -0.62 0.49 9.45
CA LYS A 278 -0.71 1.30 8.24
C LYS A 278 -2.18 1.60 8.01
N VAL A 279 -2.53 2.88 7.94
CA VAL A 279 -3.89 3.29 7.58
C VAL A 279 -4.17 2.72 6.19
N PRO A 280 -5.22 1.90 5.99
CA PRO A 280 -5.47 1.28 4.69
C PRO A 280 -5.90 2.34 3.66
N SER A 281 -5.57 2.08 2.39
CA SER A 281 -6.18 2.79 1.27
C SER A 281 -7.69 2.58 1.30
N LEU A 282 -8.47 3.63 1.04
CA LEU A 282 -9.94 3.49 0.88
C LEU A 282 -10.36 3.36 -0.59
N ARG A 283 -9.41 3.33 -1.53
CA ARG A 283 -9.72 3.05 -2.93
C ARG A 283 -10.25 1.63 -3.07
N ASN A 284 -11.33 1.48 -3.81
CA ASN A 284 -12.06 0.22 -4.01
C ASN A 284 -12.62 -0.42 -2.72
N VAL A 285 -12.70 0.31 -1.59
CA VAL A 285 -13.14 -0.25 -0.29
C VAL A 285 -14.55 -0.85 -0.33
N ALA A 286 -15.41 -0.38 -1.24
CA ALA A 286 -16.74 -0.95 -1.44
C ALA A 286 -16.72 -2.39 -1.98
N LEU A 287 -15.59 -2.84 -2.54
CA LEU A 287 -15.41 -4.16 -3.13
C LEU A 287 -14.54 -5.09 -2.28
N THR A 288 -13.97 -4.64 -1.16
CA THR A 288 -12.93 -5.40 -0.45
C THR A 288 -13.37 -5.86 0.94
N SER A 289 -14.61 -6.30 1.09
CA SER A 289 -15.05 -6.94 2.33
C SER A 289 -14.46 -8.35 2.46
N PRO A 290 -14.20 -8.85 3.69
CA PRO A 290 -14.41 -8.20 4.98
C PRO A 290 -13.33 -7.15 5.32
N TYR A 291 -13.56 -6.38 6.38
CA TYR A 291 -12.80 -5.18 6.74
C TYR A 291 -11.91 -5.38 7.97
N PHE A 292 -10.91 -4.49 8.06
CA PHE A 292 -9.81 -4.46 9.03
C PHE A 292 -8.78 -5.56 8.83
N HIS A 293 -7.66 -5.48 9.56
CA HIS A 293 -6.54 -6.41 9.39
C HIS A 293 -6.89 -7.85 9.76
N ASP A 294 -7.99 -8.07 10.48
CA ASP A 294 -8.45 -9.37 10.94
C ASP A 294 -9.69 -9.88 10.20
N GLY A 295 -10.25 -9.10 9.26
CA GLY A 295 -11.47 -9.45 8.54
C GLY A 295 -12.70 -9.67 9.43
N SER A 296 -12.71 -9.10 10.64
CA SER A 296 -13.79 -9.32 11.62
C SER A 296 -15.09 -8.61 11.25
N VAL A 297 -15.01 -7.51 10.50
CA VAL A 297 -16.18 -6.69 10.16
C VAL A 297 -16.65 -6.96 8.73
N LYS A 298 -17.90 -7.38 8.56
CA LYS A 298 -18.42 -7.84 7.27
C LYS A 298 -18.97 -6.75 6.37
N THR A 299 -19.36 -5.60 6.91
CA THR A 299 -20.06 -4.55 6.16
C THR A 299 -19.37 -3.21 6.27
N LEU A 300 -19.44 -2.42 5.20
CA LEU A 300 -18.82 -1.10 5.17
C LEU A 300 -19.48 -0.14 6.16
N HIS A 301 -20.80 -0.27 6.38
CA HIS A 301 -21.53 0.52 7.37
C HIS A 301 -21.00 0.26 8.78
N GLU A 302 -20.77 -1.01 9.14
CA GLU A 302 -20.21 -1.34 10.44
C GLU A 302 -18.76 -0.87 10.57
N ALA A 303 -17.95 -1.00 9.52
CA ALA A 303 -16.58 -0.49 9.52
C ALA A 303 -16.54 1.04 9.76
N VAL A 304 -17.44 1.80 9.13
CA VAL A 304 -17.59 3.24 9.34
C VAL A 304 -17.99 3.56 10.78
N LYS A 305 -18.97 2.85 11.35
CA LYS A 305 -19.39 3.02 12.75
C LYS A 305 -18.25 2.76 13.74
N VAL A 306 -17.55 1.64 13.56
CA VAL A 306 -16.38 1.28 14.37
C VAL A 306 -15.31 2.36 14.27
N MET A 307 -14.98 2.82 13.06
CA MET A 307 -13.96 3.86 12.88
C MET A 307 -14.36 5.17 13.56
N ILE A 308 -15.60 5.62 13.43
CA ILE A 308 -16.05 6.87 14.07
C ILE A 308 -16.05 6.74 15.61
N LYS A 309 -16.50 5.61 16.15
CA LYS A 309 -16.49 5.35 17.58
C LYS A 309 -15.06 5.31 18.15
N TYR A 310 -14.21 4.45 17.58
CA TYR A 310 -12.91 4.12 18.19
C TYR A 310 -11.75 5.03 17.76
N GLN A 311 -11.79 5.60 16.55
CA GLN A 311 -10.75 6.54 16.08
C GLN A 311 -11.07 8.00 16.37
N LEU A 312 -12.34 8.35 16.51
CA LEU A 312 -12.77 9.75 16.65
C LEU A 312 -13.51 10.03 17.96
N GLY A 313 -13.89 8.99 18.73
CA GLY A 313 -14.57 9.14 20.02
C GLY A 313 -15.96 9.75 19.87
N ARG A 314 -16.62 9.52 18.73
CA ARG A 314 -17.90 10.15 18.36
C ARG A 314 -18.97 9.09 18.17
N GLU A 315 -20.21 9.50 18.48
CA GLU A 315 -21.40 8.81 18.01
C GLU A 315 -21.72 9.26 16.57
N VAL A 316 -22.38 8.39 15.81
CA VAL A 316 -22.77 8.67 14.42
C VAL A 316 -24.21 8.22 14.19
N SER A 317 -25.01 9.07 13.55
CA SER A 317 -26.37 8.71 13.15
C SER A 317 -26.33 7.75 11.95
N GLN A 318 -27.36 6.90 11.81
CA GLN A 318 -27.43 5.99 10.66
C GLN A 318 -27.42 6.76 9.33
N GLN A 319 -28.09 7.92 9.26
CA GLN A 319 -28.09 8.79 8.08
C GLN A 319 -26.68 9.23 7.68
N ASP A 320 -25.85 9.63 8.65
CA ASP A 320 -24.48 10.06 8.36
C ASP A 320 -23.61 8.87 7.92
N VAL A 321 -23.81 7.68 8.50
CA VAL A 321 -23.15 6.44 8.03
C VAL A 321 -23.55 6.16 6.58
N ASP A 322 -24.83 6.21 6.23
CA ASP A 322 -25.32 5.92 4.88
C ASP A 322 -24.75 6.90 3.86
N LEU A 323 -24.68 8.19 4.20
CA LEU A 323 -24.06 9.21 3.35
C LEU A 323 -22.55 8.95 3.17
N ILE A 324 -21.82 8.65 4.25
CA ILE A 324 -20.38 8.33 4.16
C ILE A 324 -20.17 7.07 3.30
N VAL A 325 -20.98 6.03 3.47
CA VAL A 325 -20.88 4.81 2.67
C VAL A 325 -21.17 5.08 1.19
N GLN A 326 -22.14 5.95 0.87
CA GLN A 326 -22.37 6.40 -0.51
C GLN A 326 -21.12 7.07 -1.08
N PHE A 327 -20.49 7.99 -0.33
CA PHE A 327 -19.20 8.56 -0.73
C PHE A 327 -18.12 7.49 -0.94
N LEU A 328 -17.94 6.55 -0.02
CA LEU A 328 -16.89 5.52 -0.14
C LEU A 328 -17.06 4.63 -1.38
N ARG A 329 -18.30 4.41 -1.85
CA ARG A 329 -18.57 3.68 -3.10
C ARG A 329 -18.01 4.40 -4.33
N THR A 330 -17.94 5.73 -4.30
CA THR A 330 -17.40 6.55 -5.40
C THR A 330 -15.89 6.44 -5.57
N LEU A 331 -15.20 5.82 -4.61
CA LEU A 331 -13.75 5.57 -4.61
C LEU A 331 -13.36 4.31 -5.38
N THR A 332 -14.33 3.62 -5.97
CA THR A 332 -14.09 2.47 -6.84
C THR A 332 -13.69 2.97 -8.23
N GLY A 333 -12.47 2.66 -8.63
CA GLY A 333 -11.96 2.96 -9.97
C GLY A 333 -12.28 1.86 -10.98
N VAL A 334 -11.87 2.07 -12.23
CA VAL A 334 -11.89 1.03 -13.25
C VAL A 334 -10.84 -0.02 -12.89
N LEU A 335 -11.24 -1.27 -12.69
CA LEU A 335 -10.33 -2.35 -12.33
C LEU A 335 -9.56 -2.81 -13.57
N ALA A 336 -8.27 -3.10 -13.41
CA ALA A 336 -7.48 -3.74 -14.46
C ALA A 336 -8.07 -5.12 -14.76
N GLY A 337 -8.43 -5.36 -16.02
CA GLY A 337 -9.26 -6.50 -16.43
C GLY A 337 -10.15 -6.20 -17.65
N ASP A 338 -10.36 -4.91 -17.94
CA ASP A 338 -10.91 -4.40 -19.21
C ASP A 338 -9.79 -4.18 -20.26
N PHE A 339 -8.92 -5.18 -20.46
CA PHE A 339 -7.90 -5.16 -21.53
C PHE A 339 -8.27 -6.07 -22.69
#